data_AF-A0AAE3NTZ4-F1
#
_entry.id   AF-A0AAE3NTZ4-F1
#
_cell.length_a   1.000
_cell.length_b   1.000
_cell.length_c   1.000
_cell.angle_alpha   90.00
_cell.angle_beta   90.00
_cell.angle_gamma   90.00
#
_symmetry.space_group_name_H-M   'P 1'
#
loop_
_entity.id
_entity.type
_entity.pdbx_description
1 polymer ?
#
loop_
_entity_poly.entity_id
_entity_poly.type
_entity_poly.pdbx_seq_one_letter_code
_entity_poly.pdbx_strand_id
1 'polypeptide(L)'
;MKPLVPLLALLCAGATGAAAETLACQAMRTCMVDRKCAEAQEVFTLTLDGARATLAGADGSAAFALDADTGTGAARLGDRVYQLRLTGDGGGLILRTPVWAGNFEDAELLWLHCGPA
;
A
#
# COMPACT_ATOMS: atom_id res chain seq x y z
N MET A 1 -13.70 61.59 -1.45
CA MET A 1 -13.13 60.53 -2.32
C MET A 1 -12.52 59.46 -1.43
N LYS A 2 -12.91 58.20 -1.62
CA LYS A 2 -12.66 57.04 -0.75
C LYS A 2 -11.20 56.55 -0.84
N PRO A 3 -10.58 56.05 0.25
CA PRO A 3 -9.24 55.48 0.23
C PRO A 3 -9.26 54.05 -0.32
N LEU A 4 -8.32 53.72 -1.22
CA LEU A 4 -8.04 52.37 -1.68
C LEU A 4 -6.88 51.81 -0.83
N VAL A 5 -7.22 50.94 0.11
CA VAL A 5 -6.28 50.04 0.79
C VAL A 5 -6.11 48.81 -0.11
N PRO A 6 -4.91 48.46 -0.60
CA PRO A 6 -4.70 47.12 -1.13
C PRO A 6 -4.45 46.20 0.05
N LEU A 7 -5.46 45.38 0.34
CA LEU A 7 -5.34 44.13 1.08
C LEU A 7 -4.14 43.33 0.53
N LEU A 8 -3.01 43.36 1.22
CA LEU A 8 -2.03 42.28 1.17
C LEU A 8 -2.61 41.10 1.97
N ALA A 9 -3.62 40.45 1.39
CA ALA A 9 -4.19 39.23 1.93
C ALA A 9 -3.34 38.05 1.46
N LEU A 10 -2.56 37.55 2.42
CA LEU A 10 -2.23 36.14 2.66
C LEU A 10 -2.54 35.18 1.50
N LEU A 11 -1.49 34.79 0.79
CA LEU A 11 -1.42 33.47 0.15
C LEU A 11 -0.27 32.71 0.80
N CYS A 12 -0.48 32.31 2.06
CA CYS A 12 0.16 31.10 2.56
C CYS A 12 -0.42 29.95 1.75
N ALA A 13 0.25 29.59 0.65
CA ALA A 13 0.01 28.35 -0.05
C ALA A 13 0.27 27.21 0.94
N GLY A 14 -0.82 26.71 1.54
CA GLY A 14 -0.77 25.52 2.36
C GLY A 14 -0.23 24.39 1.51
N ALA A 15 0.92 23.86 1.88
CA ALA A 15 1.30 22.52 1.48
C ALA A 15 0.22 21.58 2.03
N THR A 16 -0.73 21.19 1.19
CA THR A 16 -1.65 20.11 1.48
C THR A 16 -0.84 18.82 1.48
N GLY A 17 -0.15 18.54 2.58
CA GLY A 17 0.24 17.18 2.90
C GLY A 17 -1.05 16.40 3.09
N ALA A 18 -1.33 15.46 2.19
CA ALA A 18 -2.42 14.52 2.39
C ALA A 18 -2.19 13.85 3.76
N ALA A 19 -3.19 13.90 4.64
CA ALA A 19 -3.10 13.21 5.91
C ALA A 19 -2.93 11.72 5.67
N ALA A 20 -2.21 11.03 6.56
CA ALA A 20 -2.07 9.59 6.45
C ALA A 20 -3.45 8.92 6.47
N GLU A 21 -3.71 8.05 5.51
CA GLU A 21 -4.95 7.30 5.37
C GLU A 21 -4.75 5.88 5.90
N THR A 22 -5.70 5.34 6.65
CA THR A 22 -5.66 3.96 7.15
C THR A 22 -6.85 3.17 6.62
N LEU A 23 -6.55 2.01 6.05
CA LEU A 23 -7.50 1.12 5.38
C LEU A 23 -7.46 -0.27 6.03
N ALA A 24 -8.63 -0.88 6.17
CA ALA A 24 -8.77 -2.29 6.49
C ALA A 24 -8.73 -3.08 5.18
N CYS A 25 -7.80 -4.02 5.07
CA CYS A 25 -7.61 -4.85 3.89
C CYS A 25 -7.84 -6.32 4.20
N GLN A 26 -8.48 -7.03 3.28
CA GLN A 26 -8.66 -8.48 3.34
C GLN A 26 -8.07 -9.13 2.10
N ALA A 27 -7.30 -10.21 2.29
CA ALA A 27 -6.96 -11.10 1.20
C ALA A 27 -8.21 -11.87 0.78
N MET A 28 -8.67 -11.63 -0.45
CA MET A 28 -9.81 -12.31 -1.04
C MET A 28 -9.41 -13.69 -1.56
N ARG A 29 -8.23 -13.76 -2.19
CA ARG A 29 -7.73 -14.97 -2.85
C ARG A 29 -6.24 -15.13 -2.58
N THR A 30 -5.77 -16.36 -2.46
CA THR A 30 -4.35 -16.72 -2.38
C THR A 30 -4.00 -17.90 -3.28
N CYS A 31 -2.78 -17.91 -3.81
CA CYS A 31 -2.17 -19.03 -4.51
C CYS A 31 -0.66 -18.92 -4.46
N MET A 32 0.01 -20.07 -4.52
CA MET A 32 1.38 -20.10 -5.03
C MET A 32 1.36 -19.82 -6.53
N VAL A 33 2.42 -19.20 -7.05
CA VAL A 33 2.62 -19.08 -8.51
C VAL A 33 2.44 -20.44 -9.19
N ASP A 34 1.79 -20.43 -10.36
CA ASP A 34 1.43 -21.63 -11.15
C ASP A 34 0.43 -22.60 -10.48
N ARG A 35 -0.22 -22.20 -9.38
CA ARG A 35 -1.28 -22.98 -8.74
C ARG A 35 -2.63 -22.30 -8.83
N LYS A 36 -3.70 -23.09 -8.70
CA LYS A 36 -5.06 -22.57 -8.60
C LYS A 36 -5.25 -21.80 -7.31
N CYS A 37 -5.88 -20.64 -7.40
CA CYS A 37 -6.13 -19.78 -6.26
C CYS A 37 -7.40 -20.21 -5.51
N ALA A 38 -7.30 -20.14 -4.19
CA ALA A 38 -8.37 -20.41 -3.26
C ALA A 38 -8.78 -19.13 -2.52
N GLU A 39 -9.92 -19.18 -1.83
CA GLU A 39 -10.31 -18.11 -0.90
C GLU A 39 -9.25 -17.93 0.19
N ALA A 40 -8.96 -16.68 0.52
CA ALA A 40 -8.08 -16.32 1.62
C ALA A 40 -8.89 -15.70 2.77
N GLN A 41 -8.33 -15.71 3.98
CA GLN A 41 -8.95 -15.12 5.17
C GLN A 41 -7.96 -14.22 5.94
N GLU A 42 -6.86 -13.85 5.30
CA GLU A 42 -5.86 -13.00 5.93
C GLU A 42 -6.32 -11.53 5.91
N VAL A 43 -6.08 -10.82 7.01
CA VAL A 43 -6.48 -9.43 7.20
C VAL A 43 -5.25 -8.59 7.45
N PHE A 44 -5.24 -7.39 6.90
CA PHE A 44 -4.17 -6.41 7.04
C PHE A 44 -4.72 -5.04 7.39
N THR A 45 -3.86 -4.23 8.00
CA THR A 45 -4.04 -2.78 8.06
C THR A 45 -3.03 -2.14 7.11
N LEU A 46 -3.53 -1.34 6.17
CA LEU A 46 -2.70 -0.56 5.24
C LEU A 46 -2.76 0.91 5.64
N THR A 47 -1.60 1.50 5.94
CA THR A 47 -1.47 2.95 6.15
C THR A 47 -0.73 3.57 4.98
N LEU A 48 -1.32 4.58 4.35
CA LEU A 48 -0.75 5.36 3.25
C LEU A 48 -0.37 6.76 3.74
N ASP A 49 0.86 7.18 3.48
CA ASP A 49 1.36 8.53 3.81
C ASP A 49 2.21 9.04 2.63
N GLY A 50 1.54 9.76 1.72
CA GLY A 50 2.12 10.16 0.43
C GLY A 50 2.58 8.95 -0.38
N ALA A 51 3.88 8.90 -0.70
CA ALA A 51 4.50 7.79 -1.44
C ALA A 51 4.98 6.64 -0.52
N ARG A 52 4.53 6.60 0.74
CA ARG A 52 4.87 5.53 1.68
C ARG A 52 3.64 4.70 1.98
N ALA A 53 3.82 3.38 2.02
CA ALA A 53 2.82 2.47 2.53
C ALA A 53 3.38 1.66 3.69
N THR A 54 2.56 1.35 4.68
CA THR A 54 2.86 0.40 5.74
C THR A 54 1.77 -0.66 5.75
N LEU A 55 2.13 -1.91 5.52
CA LEU A 55 1.21 -3.04 5.60
C LEU A 55 1.50 -3.83 6.87
N ALA A 56 0.55 -3.85 7.81
CA ALA A 56 0.62 -4.65 9.02
C ALA A 56 -0.32 -5.86 8.91
N GLY A 57 0.19 -7.04 9.25
CA GLY A 57 -0.58 -8.30 9.31
C GLY A 57 -0.08 -9.18 10.46
N ALA A 58 -0.47 -10.47 10.43
CA ALA A 58 -0.09 -11.42 11.48
C ALA A 58 1.44 -11.62 11.58
N ASP A 59 2.15 -11.52 10.45
CA ASP A 59 3.60 -11.71 10.35
C ASP A 59 4.42 -10.47 10.79
N GLY A 60 3.76 -9.36 11.14
CA GLY A 60 4.39 -8.09 11.47
C GLY A 60 4.04 -6.97 10.50
N SER A 61 4.93 -5.99 10.37
CA SER A 61 4.69 -4.78 9.57
C SER A 61 5.82 -4.54 8.58
N ALA A 62 5.47 -4.29 7.32
CA ALA A 62 6.39 -3.97 6.23
C ALA A 62 6.13 -2.55 5.73
N ALA A 63 7.20 -1.75 5.62
CA ALA A 63 7.15 -0.39 5.09
C ALA A 63 7.68 -0.36 3.65
N PHE A 64 6.92 0.23 2.74
CA PHE A 64 7.18 0.30 1.31
C PHE A 64 7.39 1.76 0.91
N ALA A 65 8.37 2.00 0.04
CA ALA A 65 8.38 3.18 -0.82
C ALA A 65 7.62 2.84 -2.10
N LEU A 66 6.51 3.54 -2.34
CA LEU A 66 5.68 3.36 -3.52
C LEU A 66 6.21 4.21 -4.67
N ASP A 67 6.32 3.59 -5.83
CA ASP A 67 6.45 4.25 -7.10
C ASP A 67 5.12 4.95 -7.45
N ALA A 68 5.18 6.26 -7.72
CA ALA A 68 4.00 7.09 -7.89
C ALA A 68 3.21 6.77 -9.18
N ASP A 69 3.88 6.25 -10.21
CA ASP A 69 3.26 5.98 -11.51
C ASP A 69 2.57 4.60 -11.52
N THR A 70 3.15 3.64 -10.82
CA THR A 70 2.70 2.24 -10.82
C THR A 70 1.97 1.81 -9.55
N GLY A 71 2.08 2.58 -8.47
CA GLY A 71 1.55 2.22 -7.15
C GLY A 71 2.22 0.97 -6.57
N THR A 72 3.46 0.66 -7.00
CA THR A 72 4.19 -0.53 -6.59
C THR A 72 5.28 -0.21 -5.58
N GLY A 73 5.54 -1.11 -4.65
CA GLY A 73 6.68 -1.00 -3.73
C GLY A 73 7.16 -2.37 -3.28
N ALA A 74 8.40 -2.45 -2.81
CA ALA A 74 8.96 -3.68 -2.28
C ALA A 74 9.57 -3.44 -0.89
N ALA A 75 9.40 -4.43 -0.01
CA ALA A 75 9.93 -4.40 1.34
C ALA A 75 10.38 -5.81 1.76
N ARG A 76 11.41 -5.88 2.60
CA ARG A 76 11.81 -7.15 3.22
C ARG A 76 11.29 -7.20 4.66
N LEU A 77 10.69 -8.31 5.03
CA LEU A 77 10.28 -8.61 6.40
C LEU A 77 10.72 -10.05 6.73
N GLY A 78 11.66 -10.18 7.67
CA GLY A 78 12.22 -11.48 8.04
C GLY A 78 12.91 -12.20 6.87
N ASP A 79 12.45 -13.42 6.60
CA ASP A 79 12.92 -14.29 5.52
C ASP A 79 12.09 -14.15 4.24
N ARG A 80 11.28 -13.08 4.10
CA ARG A 80 10.43 -12.84 2.92
C ARG A 80 10.64 -11.46 2.33
N VAL A 81 10.51 -11.37 1.01
CA VAL A 81 10.35 -10.13 0.26
C VAL A 81 8.89 -9.98 -0.12
N TYR A 82 8.30 -8.85 0.21
CA TYR A 82 6.94 -8.46 -0.11
C TYR A 82 7.00 -7.45 -1.26
N GLN A 83 6.24 -7.68 -2.32
CA GLN A 83 5.99 -6.72 -3.37
C GLN A 83 4.51 -6.35 -3.34
N LEU A 84 4.22 -5.09 -3.04
CA LEU A 84 2.88 -4.53 -2.99
C LEU A 84 2.58 -3.81 -4.30
N ARG A 85 1.37 -3.98 -4.82
CA ARG A 85 0.80 -3.15 -5.88
C ARG A 85 -0.60 -2.72 -5.50
N LEU A 86 -0.88 -1.43 -5.54
CA LEU A 86 -2.23 -0.87 -5.35
C LEU A 86 -2.83 -0.51 -6.70
N THR A 87 -4.11 -0.82 -6.93
CA THR A 87 -4.79 -0.52 -8.20
C THR A 87 -5.64 0.76 -8.14
N GLY A 88 -5.77 1.38 -6.97
CA GLY A 88 -6.45 2.67 -6.78
C GLY A 88 -7.98 2.60 -6.62
N ASP A 89 -8.58 1.44 -6.88
CA ASP A 89 -10.01 1.13 -6.74
C ASP A 89 -10.34 0.40 -5.41
N GLY A 90 -9.46 0.51 -4.43
CA GLY A 90 -9.48 -0.32 -3.23
C GLY A 90 -8.98 -1.75 -3.48
N GLY A 91 -8.55 -2.09 -4.69
CA GLY A 91 -7.88 -3.35 -4.98
C GLY A 91 -6.36 -3.29 -4.77
N GLY A 92 -5.75 -4.47 -4.60
CA GLY A 92 -4.31 -4.60 -4.57
C GLY A 92 -3.82 -6.03 -4.72
N LEU A 93 -2.50 -6.16 -4.78
CA LEU A 93 -1.78 -7.43 -4.85
C LEU A 93 -0.60 -7.40 -3.88
N ILE A 94 -0.36 -8.52 -3.21
CA ILE A 94 0.90 -8.79 -2.52
C ILE A 94 1.51 -10.02 -3.16
N LEU A 95 2.76 -9.93 -3.59
CA LEU A 95 3.60 -11.10 -3.86
C LEU A 95 4.59 -11.29 -2.71
N ARG A 96 4.58 -12.45 -2.09
CA ARG A 96 5.48 -12.83 -0.99
C ARG A 96 6.44 -13.89 -1.48
N THR A 97 7.72 -13.56 -1.54
CA THR A 97 8.76 -14.48 -1.99
C THR A 97 9.68 -14.81 -0.82
N PRO A 98 9.83 -16.09 -0.44
CA PRO A 98 10.86 -16.48 0.53
C PRO A 98 12.24 -16.13 0.00
N VAL A 99 13.10 -15.55 0.84
CA VAL A 99 14.46 -15.12 0.48
C VAL A 99 15.36 -16.31 0.14
N TRP A 100 15.07 -17.47 0.74
CA TRP A 100 15.77 -18.72 0.48
C TRP A 100 15.23 -19.46 -0.75
N ALA A 101 14.10 -19.02 -1.31
CA ALA A 101 13.58 -19.60 -2.54
C ALA A 101 14.53 -19.24 -3.69
N GLY A 102 15.07 -20.26 -4.35
CA GLY A 102 15.84 -20.09 -5.58
C GLY A 102 14.96 -19.85 -6.81
N ASN A 103 13.64 -19.99 -6.68
CA ASN A 103 12.68 -20.05 -7.77
C ASN A 103 11.45 -19.16 -7.49
N PHE A 104 10.89 -18.60 -8.56
CA PHE A 104 9.72 -17.70 -8.50
C PHE A 104 8.43 -18.44 -8.14
N GLU A 105 8.36 -19.74 -8.44
CA GLU A 105 7.22 -20.62 -8.19
C GLU A 105 6.93 -20.83 -6.70
N ASP A 106 7.90 -20.52 -5.84
CA ASP A 106 7.75 -20.51 -4.38
C ASP A 106 7.16 -19.20 -3.85
N ALA A 107 6.82 -18.25 -4.72
CA ALA A 107 6.14 -17.03 -4.31
C ALA A 107 4.63 -17.26 -4.11
N GLU A 108 4.08 -16.63 -3.07
CA GLU A 108 2.65 -16.59 -2.79
C GLU A 108 2.07 -15.26 -3.25
N LEU A 109 1.00 -15.32 -4.05
CA LEU A 109 0.22 -14.16 -4.49
C LEU A 109 -1.05 -14.04 -3.63
N LEU A 110 -1.29 -12.86 -3.08
CA LEU A 110 -2.53 -12.49 -2.41
C LEU A 110 -3.22 -11.35 -3.17
N TRP A 111 -4.51 -11.54 -3.50
CA TRP A 111 -5.38 -10.47 -3.96
C TRP A 111 -6.02 -9.77 -2.78
N LEU A 112 -5.86 -8.45 -2.70
CA LEU A 112 -6.40 -7.61 -1.65
C LEU A 112 -7.65 -6.88 -2.10
N HIS A 113 -8.58 -6.72 -1.16
CA HIS A 113 -9.57 -5.65 -1.16
C HIS A 113 -9.40 -4.82 0.11
N CYS A 114 -9.34 -3.50 -0.04
CA CYS A 114 -9.12 -2.53 1.01
C CYS A 114 -10.26 -1.51 1.02
N GLY A 115 -10.75 -1.17 2.21
CA GLY A 115 -11.75 -0.14 2.42
C GLY A 115 -11.49 0.66 3.69
N PRO A 116 -12.32 1.68 3.98
CA PRO A 116 -12.24 2.42 5.23
C PRO A 116 -12.26 1.47 6.43
N ALA A 117 -11.35 1.71 7.39
CA ALA A 117 -11.24 0.91 8.62
C ALA A 117 -12.38 1.16 9.61
#